data_AF-A0AAV1XT19-F1
#
_entry.id   AF-A0AAV1XT19-F1
#
_cell.length_a   1.000
_cell.length_b   1.000
_cell.length_c   1.000
_cell.angle_alpha   90.00
_cell.angle_beta   90.00
_cell.angle_gamma   90.00
#
_symmetry.space_group_name_H-M   'P 1'
#
loop_
_entity.id
_entity.type
_entity.pdbx_description
1 polymer ?
#
loop_
_entity_poly.entity_id
_entity_poly.type
_entity_poly.pdbx_seq_one_letter_code
_entity_poly.pdbx_strand_id
1 'polypeptide(L)'
;MASIDAQLRLLAPKKVSDDDKLVEYDALLLDCFLDILQDLHGEDIRQTVQDCYELSAEYEGKHKPEKLEELGNMLTGLDAGDSIVIAKSFSHMLSLANLAEEVQIAYRRRY
;
A
#
# COMPACT_ATOMS: atom_id res chain seq x y z
N MET A 1 -5.34 5.91 13.56
CA MET A 1 -4.69 5.71 12.25
C MET A 1 -5.75 5.30 11.26
N ALA A 2 -5.72 5.84 10.04
CA ALA A 2 -6.61 5.36 8.99
C ALA A 2 -6.16 3.96 8.56
N SER A 3 -7.09 3.05 8.32
CA SER A 3 -6.78 1.71 7.78
C SER A 3 -6.30 1.87 6.33
N ILE A 4 -5.41 0.99 5.85
CA ILE A 4 -5.04 0.95 4.42
C ILE A 4 -6.28 0.84 3.52
N ASP A 5 -7.27 0.05 3.94
CA ASP A 5 -8.59 -0.04 3.30
C ASP A 5 -9.25 1.32 3.05
N ALA A 6 -9.15 2.26 3.99
CA ALA A 6 -9.72 3.59 3.84
C ALA A 6 -8.99 4.40 2.75
N GLN A 7 -7.67 4.26 2.63
CA GLN A 7 -6.88 4.95 1.61
C GLN A 7 -7.11 4.39 0.21
N LEU A 8 -7.15 3.05 0.09
CA LEU A 8 -7.49 2.40 -1.17
C LEU A 8 -8.87 2.82 -1.67
N ARG A 9 -9.86 2.92 -0.78
CA ARG A 9 -11.21 3.41 -1.13
C ARG A 9 -11.24 4.89 -1.52
N LEU A 10 -10.33 5.72 -1.02
CA LEU A 10 -10.21 7.11 -1.47
C LEU A 10 -9.67 7.18 -2.90
N LEU A 11 -8.74 6.30 -3.26
CA LEU A 11 -8.15 6.21 -4.61
C LEU A 11 -9.10 5.55 -5.61
N ALA A 12 -9.79 4.48 -5.21
CA ALA A 12 -10.73 3.72 -6.02
C ALA A 12 -12.13 3.68 -5.36
N PRO A 13 -12.88 4.80 -5.40
CA PRO A 13 -14.13 4.93 -4.65
C PRO A 13 -15.32 4.16 -5.25
N LYS A 14 -15.19 3.65 -6.47
CA LYS A 14 -16.28 2.97 -7.19
C LYS A 14 -15.83 1.61 -7.66
N LYS A 15 -16.65 0.60 -7.40
CA LYS A 15 -16.53 -0.72 -8.03
C LYS A 15 -16.71 -0.60 -9.53
N VAL A 16 -15.88 -1.29 -10.31
CA VAL A 16 -16.01 -1.32 -11.77
C VAL A 16 -17.01 -2.37 -12.27
N SER A 17 -17.36 -3.35 -11.42
CA SER A 17 -18.40 -4.35 -11.65
C SER A 17 -18.99 -4.84 -10.32
N ASP A 18 -20.15 -5.49 -10.35
CA ASP A 18 -20.81 -6.00 -9.13
C ASP A 18 -19.97 -7.05 -8.39
N ASP A 19 -19.14 -7.79 -9.11
CA ASP A 19 -18.19 -8.78 -8.61
C ASP A 19 -16.78 -8.23 -8.40
N ASP A 20 -16.60 -6.91 -8.50
CA ASP A 20 -15.33 -6.26 -8.21
C ASP A 20 -15.05 -6.30 -6.71
N LYS A 21 -13.95 -6.97 -6.37
CA LYS A 21 -13.43 -7.13 -5.00
C LYS A 21 -11.95 -6.74 -4.90
N LEU A 22 -11.40 -6.06 -5.91
CA LEU A 22 -9.95 -5.80 -5.95
C LEU A 22 -9.47 -5.02 -4.73
N VAL A 23 -10.17 -3.93 -4.38
CA VAL A 23 -9.87 -3.12 -3.19
C VAL A 23 -9.92 -3.96 -1.90
N GLU A 24 -10.84 -4.93 -1.82
CA GLU A 24 -11.01 -5.79 -0.66
C GLU A 24 -9.88 -6.83 -0.56
N TYR A 25 -9.42 -7.37 -1.69
CA TYR A 25 -8.26 -8.25 -1.75
C TYR A 25 -6.97 -7.52 -1.41
N ASP A 26 -6.75 -6.34 -1.99
CA ASP A 26 -5.57 -5.51 -1.72
C ASP A 26 -5.50 -5.14 -0.23
N ALA A 27 -6.59 -4.64 0.35
CA ALA A 27 -6.65 -4.28 1.76
C ALA A 27 -6.31 -5.47 2.66
N LEU A 28 -6.89 -6.65 2.40
CA LEU A 28 -6.63 -7.86 3.18
C LEU A 28 -5.16 -8.29 3.12
N LEU A 29 -4.57 -8.30 1.92
CA LEU A 29 -3.17 -8.72 1.75
C LEU A 29 -2.20 -7.71 2.37
N LEU A 30 -2.49 -6.42 2.25
CA LEU A 30 -1.67 -5.36 2.82
C LEU A 30 -1.73 -5.34 4.35
N ASP A 31 -2.92 -5.50 4.95
CA ASP A 31 -3.07 -5.59 6.40
C ASP A 31 -2.30 -6.80 6.95
N CYS A 32 -2.46 -7.99 6.34
CA CYS A 32 -1.68 -9.18 6.72
C CYS A 32 -0.17 -8.98 6.54
N PHE A 33 0.25 -8.30 5.48
CA PHE A 33 1.67 -8.02 5.24
C PHE A 33 2.26 -7.08 6.31
N LEU A 34 1.52 -6.04 6.72
CA LEU A 34 1.97 -5.13 7.76
C LEU A 34 2.08 -5.81 9.12
N ASP A 35 1.16 -6.71 9.46
CA ASP A 35 1.26 -7.51 10.69
C ASP A 35 2.54 -8.36 10.69
N ILE A 36 2.82 -9.05 9.57
CA ILE A 36 4.07 -9.83 9.41
C ILE A 36 5.31 -8.93 9.48
N LEU A 37 5.27 -7.75 8.86
CA LEU A 37 6.37 -6.80 8.88
C LEU A 37 6.65 -6.32 10.32
N GLN A 38 5.60 -6.04 11.09
CA GLN A 38 5.71 -5.65 12.50
C GLN A 38 6.32 -6.78 13.33
N ASP A 39 5.88 -8.02 13.15
CA ASP A 39 6.38 -9.18 13.89
C ASP A 39 7.87 -9.44 13.63
N LEU A 40 8.36 -9.15 12.42
CA LEU A 40 9.74 -9.41 12.01
C LEU A 40 10.69 -8.23 12.24
N HIS A 41 10.22 -7.00 12.04
CA HIS A 41 11.05 -5.80 11.99
C HIS A 41 10.66 -4.73 13.02
N GLY A 42 9.60 -4.96 13.81
CA GLY A 42 9.14 -4.05 14.85
C GLY A 42 8.12 -3.01 14.37
N GLU A 43 7.48 -2.36 15.34
CA GLU A 43 6.43 -1.37 15.11
C GLU A 43 6.94 -0.12 14.37
N ASP A 44 8.17 0.32 14.63
CA ASP A 44 8.76 1.51 14.00
C ASP A 44 8.90 1.37 12.48
N ILE A 45 9.36 0.20 12.01
CA ILE A 45 9.48 -0.10 10.57
C ILE A 45 8.10 -0.23 9.94
N ARG A 46 7.17 -0.92 10.61
CA ARG A 46 5.79 -1.04 10.14
C ARG A 46 5.13 0.34 10.01
N GLN A 47 5.33 1.23 10.98
CA GLN A 47 4.82 2.60 10.94
C GLN A 47 5.45 3.40 9.80
N THR A 48 6.75 3.29 9.61
CA THR A 48 7.45 4.02 8.54
C THR A 48 6.97 3.59 7.15
N VAL A 49 6.77 2.27 6.93
CA VAL A 49 6.19 1.75 5.67
C VAL A 49 4.76 2.25 5.49
N GLN A 50 3.96 2.24 6.56
CA GLN A 50 2.61 2.77 6.53
C GLN A 50 2.60 4.26 6.16
N ASP A 51 3.40 5.09 6.82
CA ASP A 51 3.48 6.54 6.55
C ASP A 51 3.92 6.84 5.11
N CYS A 52 4.91 6.11 4.59
CA CYS A 52 5.33 6.21 3.20
C CYS A 52 4.18 5.88 2.23
N TYR A 53 3.38 4.88 2.57
CA TYR A 53 2.20 4.49 1.78
C TYR A 53 1.11 5.56 1.84
N GLU A 54 0.84 6.13 3.03
CA GLU A 54 -0.16 7.19 3.21
C GLU A 54 0.21 8.45 2.40
N LEU A 55 1.48 8.89 2.49
CA LEU A 55 1.98 10.05 1.75
C LEU A 55 1.90 9.84 0.23
N SER A 56 2.24 8.64 -0.22
CA SER A 56 2.16 8.26 -1.64
C SER A 56 0.71 8.22 -2.14
N ALA A 57 -0.22 7.70 -1.34
CA ALA A 57 -1.65 7.70 -1.65
C ALA A 57 -2.24 9.13 -1.67
N GLU A 58 -1.85 9.98 -0.72
CA GLU A 58 -2.24 11.39 -0.73
C GLU A 58 -1.70 12.14 -1.95
N TYR A 59 -0.47 11.83 -2.36
CA TYR A 59 0.11 12.36 -3.58
C TYR A 59 -0.68 11.90 -4.82
N GLU A 60 -0.99 10.62 -4.95
CA GLU A 60 -1.74 10.12 -6.10
C GLU A 60 -3.14 10.74 -6.19
N GLY A 61 -3.82 10.94 -5.07
CA GLY A 61 -5.16 11.54 -5.05
C GLY A 61 -5.21 13.05 -5.36
N LYS A 62 -4.13 13.80 -5.09
CA LYS A 62 -4.13 15.29 -5.17
C LYS A 62 -3.04 15.89 -6.05
N HIS A 63 -2.04 15.10 -6.44
CA HIS A 63 -0.81 15.47 -7.16
C HIS A 63 -0.09 16.70 -6.60
N LYS A 64 -0.04 16.80 -5.28
CA LYS A 64 0.61 17.90 -4.55
C LYS A 64 2.12 17.66 -4.42
N PRO A 65 3.00 18.45 -5.06
CA PRO A 65 4.44 18.23 -5.00
C PRO A 65 5.01 18.21 -3.58
N GLU A 66 4.39 18.93 -2.65
CA GLU A 66 4.78 19.00 -1.24
C GLU A 66 4.75 17.61 -0.58
N LYS A 67 3.86 16.71 -1.04
CA LYS A 67 3.77 15.34 -0.52
C LYS A 67 4.93 14.46 -0.96
N LEU A 68 5.47 14.69 -2.16
CA LEU A 68 6.70 14.03 -2.60
C LEU A 68 7.91 14.56 -1.84
N GLU A 69 7.92 15.83 -1.47
CA GLU A 69 8.98 16.40 -0.64
C GLU A 69 8.95 15.80 0.79
N GLU A 70 7.77 15.70 1.41
CA GLU A 70 7.57 15.02 2.70
C GLU A 70 8.06 13.56 2.63
N LEU A 71 7.67 12.82 1.59
CA LEU A 71 8.12 11.44 1.36
C LEU A 71 9.64 11.35 1.16
N GLY A 72 10.22 12.25 0.36
CA GLY A 72 11.66 12.30 0.11
C GLY A 72 12.46 12.59 1.37
N ASN A 73 11.99 13.49 2.22
CA ASN A 73 12.61 13.80 3.52
C ASN A 73 12.59 12.59 4.45
N MET A 74 11.49 11.82 4.46
CA MET A 74 11.40 10.58 5.22
C MET A 74 12.40 9.53 4.70
N LEU A 75 12.43 9.29 3.40
CA LEU A 75 13.31 8.27 2.79
C LEU A 75 14.80 8.61 2.92
N THR A 76 15.18 9.89 2.85
CA THR A 76 16.58 10.31 2.99
C THR A 76 17.07 10.32 4.44
N GLY A 77 16.17 10.27 5.42
CA GLY A 77 16.49 10.16 6.84
C GLY A 77 16.80 8.74 7.32
N LEU A 78 16.55 7.72 6.48
CA LEU A 78 16.73 6.32 6.82
C LEU A 78 18.20 5.92 6.79
N ASP A 79 18.59 5.00 7.67
CA ASP A 79 19.87 4.31 7.53
C ASP A 79 19.82 3.27 6.40
N ALA A 80 20.98 2.69 6.07
CA ALA A 80 21.09 1.74 4.96
C ALA A 80 20.28 0.45 5.18
N GLY A 81 20.19 -0.04 6.41
CA GLY A 81 19.42 -1.24 6.77
C GLY A 81 17.93 -0.98 6.60
N ASP A 82 17.44 0.12 7.17
CA ASP A 82 16.03 0.51 7.10
C ASP A 82 15.60 0.82 5.66
N SER A 83 16.46 1.49 4.90
CA SER A 83 16.24 1.76 3.47
C SER A 83 15.99 0.47 2.67
N ILE A 84 16.77 -0.58 2.95
CA ILE A 84 16.62 -1.87 2.27
C ILE A 84 15.29 -2.53 2.65
N VAL A 85 14.94 -2.55 3.94
CA VAL A 85 13.70 -3.17 4.42
C VAL A 85 12.48 -2.46 3.86
N ILE A 86 12.48 -1.12 3.85
CA ILE A 86 11.37 -0.32 3.32
C ILE A 86 11.23 -0.52 1.81
N ALA A 87 12.31 -0.42 1.03
CA ALA A 87 12.25 -0.65 -0.42
C ALA A 87 11.77 -2.07 -0.78
N LYS A 88 12.23 -3.08 -0.03
CA LYS A 88 11.78 -4.46 -0.18
C LYS A 88 10.30 -4.62 0.17
N SER A 89 9.83 -3.92 1.20
CA SER A 89 8.42 -3.95 1.62
C SER A 89 7.51 -3.45 0.51
N PHE A 90 7.81 -2.30 -0.08
CA PHE A 90 7.04 -1.79 -1.23
C PHE A 90 7.07 -2.73 -2.45
N SER A 91 8.20 -3.39 -2.70
CA SER A 91 8.30 -4.39 -3.78
C SER A 91 7.37 -5.59 -3.54
N HIS A 92 7.27 -6.05 -2.29
CA HIS A 92 6.35 -7.12 -1.91
C HIS A 92 4.89 -6.68 -1.96
N MET A 93 4.57 -5.48 -1.48
CA MET A 93 3.22 -4.90 -1.55
C MET A 93 2.75 -4.81 -3.01
N LEU A 94 3.60 -4.35 -3.93
CA LEU A 94 3.28 -4.33 -5.36
C LEU A 94 3.06 -5.74 -5.92
N SER A 95 3.87 -6.72 -5.49
CA SER A 95 3.70 -8.11 -5.90
C SER A 95 2.37 -8.71 -5.41
N LEU A 96 1.94 -8.36 -4.20
CA LEU A 96 0.65 -8.77 -3.64
C LEU A 96 -0.51 -8.12 -4.39
N ALA A 97 -0.41 -6.84 -4.74
CA ALA A 97 -1.41 -6.13 -5.53
C ALA A 97 -1.58 -6.76 -6.93
N ASN A 98 -0.46 -7.10 -7.59
CA ASN A 98 -0.51 -7.81 -8.87
C ASN A 98 -1.21 -9.17 -8.75
N LEU A 99 -0.95 -9.93 -7.67
CA LEU A 99 -1.62 -11.20 -7.42
C LEU A 99 -3.13 -11.03 -7.18
N ALA A 100 -3.52 -10.00 -6.43
CA ALA A 100 -4.93 -9.67 -6.23
C ALA A 100 -5.62 -9.30 -7.55
N GLU A 101 -4.94 -8.54 -8.41
CA GLU A 101 -5.42 -8.21 -9.75
C GLU A 101 -5.59 -9.47 -10.61
N GLU A 102 -4.60 -10.37 -10.63
CA GLU A 102 -4.68 -11.65 -11.35
C GLU A 102 -5.89 -12.47 -10.90
N VAL A 103 -6.13 -12.57 -9.59
CA VAL A 103 -7.30 -13.26 -9.03
C VAL A 103 -8.59 -12.54 -9.45
N GLN A 104 -8.65 -11.22 -9.33
CA GLN A 104 -9.84 -10.46 -9.75
C GLN A 104 -10.14 -10.67 -11.23
N ILE A 105 -9.14 -10.66 -12.11
CA ILE A 105 -9.30 -10.88 -13.55
C ILE A 105 -9.76 -12.31 -13.84
N ALA A 106 -9.15 -13.30 -13.18
CA ALA A 106 -9.47 -14.71 -13.41
C ALA A 106 -10.91 -15.07 -13.04
N TYR A 107 -11.46 -14.45 -12.00
CA TYR A 107 -12.82 -14.71 -11.51
C TYR A 107 -13.87 -13.66 -11.94
N ARG A 108 -13.48 -12.63 -12.70
CA ARG A 108 -14.41 -11.63 -13.24
C ARG A 108 -15.39 -12.30 -14.20
N ARG A 109 -16.69 -12.14 -13.93
CA ARG A 109 -17.76 -12.64 -14.78
C ARG A 109 -17.72 -11.95 -16.15
N ARG A 110 -17.55 -12.74 -17.21
CA ARG A 110 -17.74 -12.30 -18.60
C ARG A 110 -19.21 -12.49 -18.95
N TYR A 111 -20.03 -11.47 -18.76
CA TYR A 111 -21.39 -11.42 -19.31
C TYR A 111 -21.48 -10.38 -20.42
#